data_AF-A0A242K689-F1
#
_entry.id   AF-A0A242K689-F1
#
_cell.length_a   1.000
_cell.length_b   1.000
_cell.length_c   1.000
_cell.angle_alpha   90.00
_cell.angle_beta   90.00
_cell.angle_gamma   90.00
#
_symmetry.space_group_name_H-M   'P 1'
#
loop_
_entity.id
_entity.type
_entity.pdbx_description
1 polymer ?
#
loop_
_entity_poly.entity_id
_entity_poly.type
_entity_poly.pdbx_seq_one_letter_code
_entity_poly.pdbx_strand_id
1 'polypeptide(L)'
;MDFEGVPGIGPVTVEKLRKVGITSLEELEEIGSMNAFLMVREMVDKGACLSFLYGLEGAVQKKRSKELSISTKEKLRRFVQSLNQEQ
;
A
#
# COMPACT_ATOMS: atom_id res chain seq x y z
N MET A 1 -8.77 17.17 -2.29
CA MET A 1 -9.64 16.05 -1.87
C MET A 1 -8.99 14.78 -2.41
N ASP A 2 -7.89 14.37 -1.79
CA ASP A 2 -6.85 13.61 -2.50
C ASP A 2 -7.01 12.08 -2.34
N PHE A 3 -7.76 11.65 -1.31
CA PHE A 3 -8.12 10.26 -1.03
C PHE A 3 -9.54 10.11 -0.47
N GLU A 4 -10.41 11.12 -0.64
CA GLU A 4 -11.76 11.09 -0.09
C GLU A 4 -12.60 9.98 -0.72
N GLY A 5 -13.07 9.05 0.12
CA GLY A 5 -13.90 7.92 -0.30
C GLY A 5 -13.13 6.68 -0.75
N VAL A 6 -11.79 6.67 -0.67
CA VAL A 6 -11.00 5.49 -1.05
C VAL A 6 -11.12 4.39 0.02
N PRO A 7 -11.74 3.24 -0.30
CA PRO A 7 -11.88 2.16 0.66
C PRO A 7 -10.52 1.50 0.95
N GLY A 8 -10.14 1.44 2.22
CA GLY A 8 -8.93 0.72 2.65
C GLY A 8 -7.69 1.59 2.90
N ILE A 9 -7.70 2.86 2.51
CA ILE A 9 -6.66 3.84 2.91
C ILE A 9 -7.21 4.73 4.02
N GLY A 10 -6.53 4.68 5.18
CA GLY A 10 -6.78 5.57 6.29
C GLY A 10 -5.89 6.83 6.23
N PRO A 11 -6.17 7.84 7.07
CA PRO A 11 -5.40 9.09 7.12
C PRO A 11 -3.91 8.85 7.40
N VAL A 12 -3.57 7.83 8.19
CA VAL A 12 -2.17 7.44 8.47
C VAL A 12 -1.46 6.98 7.20
N THR A 13 -2.14 6.24 6.32
CA THR A 13 -1.56 5.77 5.06
C THR A 13 -1.34 6.92 4.10
N VAL A 14 -2.29 7.83 3.99
CA VAL A 14 -2.15 9.07 3.20
C VAL A 14 -0.94 9.87 3.67
N GLU A 15 -0.76 10.05 4.97
CA GLU A 15 0.39 10.80 5.49
C GLU A 15 1.72 10.14 5.13
N LYS A 16 1.82 8.81 5.23
CA LYS A 16 3.03 8.06 4.84
C LYS A 16 3.30 8.14 3.34
N LEU A 17 2.27 8.03 2.51
CA LEU A 17 2.36 8.20 1.06
C LEU A 17 2.86 9.61 0.71
N ARG A 18 2.30 10.63 1.36
CA ARG A 18 2.71 12.02 1.15
C ARG A 18 4.18 12.26 1.50
N LYS A 19 4.71 11.54 2.50
CA LYS A 19 6.14 11.62 2.88
C LYS A 19 7.07 11.03 1.83
N VAL A 20 6.59 10.11 0.99
CA VAL A 20 7.36 9.55 -0.13
C VAL A 20 7.05 10.21 -1.47
N GLY A 21 6.28 11.29 -1.47
CA GLY A 21 5.91 12.05 -2.66
C GLY A 21 4.62 11.59 -3.34
N ILE A 22 3.94 10.55 -2.84
CA ILE A 22 2.63 10.13 -3.39
C ILE A 22 1.54 10.96 -2.73
N THR A 23 0.99 11.90 -3.48
CA THR A 23 0.00 12.85 -2.97
C THR A 23 -1.41 12.56 -3.47
N SER A 24 -1.54 11.80 -4.57
CA SER A 24 -2.82 11.50 -5.22
C SER A 24 -3.04 10.01 -5.41
N LEU A 25 -4.32 9.61 -5.50
CA LEU A 25 -4.69 8.24 -5.85
C LEU A 25 -4.17 7.85 -7.24
N GLU A 26 -4.18 8.78 -8.20
CA GLU A 26 -3.68 8.53 -9.56
C GLU A 26 -2.20 8.14 -9.55
N GLU A 27 -1.35 8.86 -8.81
CA GLU A 27 0.06 8.49 -8.63
C GLU A 27 0.21 7.11 -7.97
N LEU A 28 -0.65 6.79 -6.99
CA LEU A 28 -0.66 5.49 -6.35
C LEU A 28 -1.07 4.38 -7.32
N GLU A 29 -2.03 4.63 -8.22
CA GLU A 29 -2.46 3.70 -9.28
C GLU A 29 -1.36 3.53 -10.34
N GLU A 30 -0.66 4.59 -10.74
CA GLU A 30 0.45 4.56 -11.70
C GLU A 30 1.68 3.81 -11.17
N ILE A 31 2.09 4.12 -9.93
CA ILE A 31 3.25 3.50 -9.30
C ILE A 31 2.92 2.08 -8.84
N GLY A 32 1.70 1.88 -8.35
CA GLY A 32 1.18 0.62 -7.83
C GLY A 32 1.42 0.43 -6.32
N SER A 33 0.57 -0.42 -5.71
CA SER A 33 0.57 -0.73 -4.28
C SER A 33 1.92 -1.25 -3.77
N MET A 34 2.59 -2.11 -4.55
CA MET A 34 3.87 -2.73 -4.20
C MET A 34 5.03 -1.73 -4.20
N ASN A 35 5.12 -0.87 -5.21
CA ASN A 35 6.17 0.14 -5.29
C ASN A 35 5.97 1.26 -4.25
N ALA A 36 4.73 1.71 -4.07
CA ALA A 36 4.39 2.66 -3.01
C ALA A 36 4.75 2.12 -1.62
N PHE A 37 4.49 0.83 -1.38
CA PHE A 37 4.91 0.14 -0.16
C PHE A 37 6.43 0.13 0.01
N LEU A 38 7.18 -0.18 -1.05
CA LEU A 38 8.64 -0.16 -1.02
C LEU A 38 9.19 1.21 -0.64
N MET A 39 8.72 2.27 -1.31
CA MET A 39 9.16 3.63 -1.00
C MET A 39 8.86 4.02 0.44
N VAL A 40 7.63 3.78 0.92
CA VAL A 40 7.25 4.06 2.32
C VAL A 40 8.13 3.25 3.26
N ARG A 41 8.39 1.99 2.93
CA ARG A 41 9.20 1.12 3.78
C ARG A 41 10.64 1.61 3.87
N GLU A 42 11.25 1.99 2.75
CA GLU A 42 12.64 2.43 2.73
C GLU A 42 12.85 3.83 3.32
N MET A 43 11.93 4.76 3.04
CA MET A 43 12.07 6.17 3.40
C MET A 43 11.41 6.55 4.74
N VAL A 44 10.32 5.88 5.12
CA VAL A 44 9.47 6.30 6.25
C VAL A 44 9.46 5.25 7.36
N ASP A 45 9.23 3.98 7.02
CA ASP A 45 8.91 2.93 7.98
C ASP A 45 9.42 1.56 7.53
N LYS A 46 10.67 1.22 7.88
CA LYS A 46 11.28 -0.06 7.54
C LYS A 46 10.50 -1.28 8.06
N GLY A 47 9.65 -1.10 9.07
CA GLY A 47 8.77 -2.11 9.64
C GLY A 47 7.37 -2.14 9.04
N ALA A 48 7.12 -1.46 7.91
CA ALA A 48 5.82 -1.45 7.25
C ALA A 48 5.27 -2.87 7.10
N CYS A 49 4.14 -3.14 7.75
CA CYS A 49 3.56 -4.48 7.82
C CYS A 49 2.66 -4.78 6.63
N LEU A 50 2.38 -6.06 6.40
CA LEU A 50 1.46 -6.54 5.36
C LEU A 50 0.09 -5.85 5.37
N SER A 51 -0.41 -5.48 6.54
CA SER A 51 -1.65 -4.71 6.71
C SER A 51 -1.63 -3.39 5.95
N PHE A 52 -0.46 -2.73 5.86
CA PHE A 52 -0.28 -1.50 5.11
C PHE A 52 -0.41 -1.74 3.60
N LEU A 53 0.26 -2.78 3.10
CA LEU A 53 0.18 -3.18 1.69
C LEU A 53 -1.25 -3.56 1.28
N TYR A 54 -2.02 -4.22 2.15
CA TYR A 54 -3.44 -4.50 1.90
C TYR A 54 -4.30 -3.24 1.81
N GLY A 55 -3.97 -2.20 2.57
CA GLY A 55 -4.66 -0.90 2.46
C GLY A 55 -4.39 -0.24 1.12
N LEU A 56 -3.12 -0.22 0.70
CA LEU A 56 -2.71 0.32 -0.60
C LEU A 56 -3.34 -0.42 -1.77
N GLU A 57 -3.31 -1.75 -1.74
CA GLU A 57 -3.94 -2.57 -2.78
C GLU A 57 -5.45 -2.37 -2.81
N GLY A 58 -6.08 -2.27 -1.63
CA GLY A 58 -7.51 -1.95 -1.54
C GLY A 58 -7.83 -0.63 -2.22
N ALA A 59 -7.01 0.40 -2.01
CA ALA A 59 -7.16 1.68 -2.67
C ALA A 59 -6.99 1.62 -4.19
N VAL A 60 -5.91 0.99 -4.66
CA VAL A 60 -5.64 0.82 -6.10
C VAL A 60 -6.77 0.04 -6.78
N GLN A 61 -7.27 -1.02 -6.14
CA GLN A 61 -8.39 -1.82 -6.67
C GLN A 61 -9.76 -1.22 -6.39
N LYS A 62 -9.84 -0.07 -5.70
CA LYS A 62 -11.08 0.57 -5.26
C LYS A 62 -12.00 -0.41 -4.50
N LYS A 63 -11.40 -1.30 -3.72
CA LYS A 63 -12.03 -2.39 -2.95
C LYS A 63 -11.62 -2.34 -1.49
N ARG A 64 -12.50 -2.76 -0.58
CA ARG A 64 -12.08 -2.94 0.82
C ARG A 64 -11.08 -4.07 0.92
N SER A 65 -10.11 -3.96 1.84
CA SER A 65 -9.12 -5.01 2.12
C SER A 65 -9.75 -6.39 2.42
N LYS A 66 -10.98 -6.42 2.93
CA LYS A 66 -11.77 -7.64 3.14
C LYS A 66 -12.21 -8.30 1.82
N GLU A 67 -12.49 -7.50 0.79
CA GLU A 67 -12.94 -7.93 -0.54
C GLU A 67 -11.79 -8.32 -1.49
N LEU A 68 -10.54 -8.10 -1.09
CA LEU A 68 -9.39 -8.61 -1.83
C LEU A 68 -9.45 -10.14 -1.90
N SER A 69 -9.37 -10.67 -3.11
CA SER A 69 -9.31 -12.11 -3.37
C SER A 69 -8.16 -12.75 -2.61
N ILE A 70 -8.33 -14.03 -2.25
CA ILE A 70 -7.29 -14.81 -1.56
C ILE A 70 -5.99 -14.80 -2.36
N SER A 71 -6.07 -14.98 -3.69
CA SER A 71 -4.90 -14.92 -4.58
C SER A 71 -4.13 -13.59 -4.46
N THR A 72 -4.83 -12.45 -4.41
CA THR A 72 -4.21 -11.14 -4.22
C THR A 72 -3.53 -11.05 -2.85
N LYS A 73 -4.22 -11.48 -1.78
CA LYS A 73 -3.65 -11.50 -0.43
C LYS A 73 -2.39 -12.36 -0.37
N GLU A 74 -2.40 -13.53 -0.99
CA GLU A 74 -1.24 -14.41 -1.07
C GLU A 74 -0.08 -13.79 -1.85
N LYS A 75 -0.35 -13.14 -3.00
CA LYS A 75 0.67 -12.42 -3.77
C LYS A 75 1.36 -11.35 -2.92
N LEU A 76 0.57 -10.53 -2.23
CA LEU A 76 1.09 -9.45 -1.37
C LEU A 76 1.85 -10.01 -0.16
N ARG A 77 1.35 -11.09 0.44
CA ARG A 77 2.04 -11.79 1.53
C ARG A 77 3.40 -12.32 1.08
N ARG A 78 3.46 -12.99 -0.07
CA ARG A 78 4.71 -13.49 -0.65
C ARG A 78 5.68 -12.35 -0.97
N PHE A 79 5.17 -11.24 -1.51
CA PHE A 79 5.96 -10.05 -1.77
C PHE A 79 6.61 -9.52 -0.49
N VAL A 80 5.83 -9.23 0.56
CA VAL A 80 6.38 -8.75 1.84
C VAL A 80 7.34 -9.76 2.47
N GLN A 81 7.04 -11.06 2.37
CA GLN A 81 7.92 -12.10 2.88
C GLN A 81 9.26 -12.12 2.14
N SER A 82 9.27 -12.04 0.80
CA SER A 82 10.50 -11.94 0.01
C SER A 82 11.33 -10.74 0.45
N LEU A 83 10.66 -9.60 0.68
CA LEU A 83 11.30 -8.36 1.08
C LEU A 83 11.88 -8.37 2.51
N ASN A 84 11.44 -9.28 3.38
CA ASN A 84 11.98 -9.48 4.73
C ASN A 84 13.08 -10.55 4.76
N GLN A 85 13.27 -11.32 3.68
CA GLN A 85 14.32 -12.33 3.56
C GLN A 85 15.63 -11.76 2.99
N GLU A 86 15.60 -10.53 2.48
CA GLU A 86 16.73 -9.83 1.85
C GLU A 86 17.44 -8.82 2.78
N GLN A 87 17.33 -8.98 4.11
CA GLN A 87 18.04 -8.15 5.11
C GLN A 87 18.92 -8.97 6.04
#